data_AF-A0A524LYH9-F1
#
_entry.id   AF-A0A524LYH9-F1
#
_cell.length_a   1.000
_cell.length_b   1.000
_cell.length_c   1.000
_cell.angle_alpha   90.00
_cell.angle_beta   90.00
_cell.angle_gamma   90.00
#
_symmetry.space_group_name_H-M   'P 1'
#
loop_
_entity.id
_entity.type
_entity.pdbx_description
1 polymer ?
#
loop_
_entity_poly.entity_id
_entity_poly.type
_entity_poly.pdbx_seq_one_letter_code
_entity_poly.pdbx_strand_id
1 'polypeptide(L)' 'MPAHLTYFYLFPVATLIAILAISSGISGTNFWIPVYMIWLGFDAKMSFWLGLLTMIFGFGSGTLRNLKQKTIS' A
#
# COMPACT_ATOMS: atom_id res chain seq x y z
N MET A 1 -11.85 -29.01 -12.59
CA MET A 1 -11.04 -27.92 -13.18
C MET A 1 -10.27 -27.27 -12.05
N PRO A 2 -8.94 -27.12 -12.14
CA PRO A 2 -8.16 -26.71 -10.97
C PRO A 2 -8.41 -25.24 -10.63
N ALA A 3 -8.65 -24.94 -9.34
CA ALA A 3 -9.19 -23.67 -8.86
C ALA A 3 -8.33 -22.43 -9.19
N HIS A 4 -7.03 -22.60 -9.46
CA HIS A 4 -6.11 -21.50 -9.77
C HIS A 4 -6.44 -20.77 -11.09
N LEU A 5 -7.06 -21.46 -12.05
CA LEU A 5 -7.47 -20.85 -13.33
C LEU A 5 -8.80 -20.09 -13.18
N THR A 6 -9.64 -20.46 -12.21
CA THR A 6 -10.93 -19.78 -11.98
C THR A 6 -10.71 -18.36 -11.48
N TYR A 7 -9.74 -18.12 -10.59
CA TYR A 7 -9.53 -16.81 -9.98
C TYR A 7 -8.51 -15.91 -10.70
N PHE A 8 -8.01 -16.30 -11.86
CA PHE A 8 -7.01 -15.52 -12.59
C PHE A 8 -7.52 -14.11 -12.96
N TYR A 9 -8.84 -13.94 -13.11
CA TYR A 9 -9.47 -12.62 -13.34
C TYR A 9 -9.39 -11.69 -12.12
N LEU A 10 -9.21 -12.21 -10.89
CA LEU A 10 -9.06 -11.37 -9.70
C LEU A 10 -7.74 -10.60 -9.71
N PHE A 11 -6.69 -11.13 -10.33
CA PHE A 11 -5.39 -10.47 -10.40
C PHE A 11 -5.43 -9.11 -11.11
N PRO A 12 -5.93 -9.00 -12.37
CA PRO A 12 -6.06 -7.71 -13.03
C PRO A 12 -7.10 -6.80 -12.36
N VAL A 13 -8.20 -7.34 -11.82
CA VAL A 13 -9.23 -6.56 -11.12
C VAL A 13 -8.69 -5.95 -9.83
N ALA A 14 -7.99 -6.73 -9.00
CA ALA A 14 -7.33 -6.24 -7.78
C ALA A 14 -6.26 -5.21 -8.11
N THR A 15 -5.51 -5.40 -9.21
CA THR A 15 -4.52 -4.42 -9.68
C THR A 15 -5.18 -3.10 -10.07
N LEU A 16 -6.29 -3.13 -10.82
CA LEU A 16 -7.06 -1.93 -11.18
C LEU A 16 -7.60 -1.21 -9.93
N ILE A 17 -8.16 -1.96 -8.98
CA ILE A 17 -8.65 -1.40 -7.71
C ILE A 17 -7.50 -0.76 -6.92
N ALA A 18 -6.33 -1.41 -6.87
CA ALA A 18 -5.15 -0.87 -6.21
C ALA A 18 -4.67 0.42 -6.89
N ILE A 19 -4.63 0.47 -8.23
CA ILE A 19 -4.26 1.67 -8.99
C ILE A 19 -5.24 2.80 -8.71
N LEU A 20 -6.55 2.55 -8.76
CA LEU A 20 -7.58 3.55 -8.48
C LEU A 20 -7.52 4.04 -7.03
N ALA A 21 -7.31 3.13 -6.07
CA ALA A 21 -7.16 3.47 -4.66
C ALA A 21 -5.94 4.37 -4.43
N ILE A 22 -4.77 4.02 -5.02
CA ILE A 22 -3.55 4.82 -4.94
C ILE A 22 -3.73 6.17 -5.66
N SER A 23 -4.41 6.19 -6.81
CA SER A 23 -4.67 7.40 -7.60
C SER A 23 -5.70 8.34 -6.96
N SER A 24 -6.59 7.84 -6.10
CA SER A 24 -7.61 8.64 -5.41
C SER A 24 -7.02 9.62 -4.39
N GLY A 25 -5.70 9.59 -4.15
CA GLY A 25 -5.02 10.49 -3.22
C GLY A 25 -5.30 10.18 -1.75
N ILE A 26 -6.13 9.17 -1.45
CA ILE A 26 -6.31 8.62 -0.11
C ILE A 26 -5.12 7.67 0.17
N SER A 27 -3.91 8.24 0.20
CA SER A 27 -2.71 7.50 0.54
C SER A 27 -2.52 7.51 2.05
N GLY A 28 -2.12 6.38 2.63
CA GLY A 28 -1.68 6.33 4.03
C GLY A 28 -0.53 7.31 4.32
N THR A 29 0.18 7.76 3.27
CA THR A 29 1.19 8.83 3.31
C THR A 29 0.63 10.13 3.89
N ASN A 30 -0.60 10.52 3.57
CA ASN A 30 -1.21 11.77 4.05
C ASN A 30 -1.31 11.83 5.59
N PHE A 31 -1.40 10.67 6.25
CA PHE A 31 -1.38 10.59 7.70
C PHE A 31 0.04 10.82 8.29
N TRP A 32 1.08 10.41 7.57
CA TRP A 32 2.47 10.52 8.03
C TRP A 32 3.15 11.85 7.64
N ILE A 33 2.66 12.56 6.63
CA ILE A 33 3.22 13.87 6.21
C ILE A 33 3.28 14.88 7.39
N PRO A 34 2.23 15.08 8.20
CA PRO A 34 2.29 15.99 9.34
C PRO A 34 3.31 15.54 10.39
N VAL A 35 3.50 14.24 10.58
CA VAL A 35 4.52 13.72 11.50
C VAL A 35 5.92 14.09 10.99
N TYR A 36 6.19 13.92 9.70
CA TYR A 36 7.50 14.29 9.13
C TYR A 36 7.75 15.79 9.10
N MET A 37 6.73 16.60 8.84
CA MET A 37 6.88 18.06 8.81
C MET A 37 6.95 18.66 10.21
N ILE A 38 6.10 18.24 11.14
CA ILE A 38 5.97 18.87 12.47
C ILE A 38 6.99 18.31 13.46
N TRP A 39 7.17 16.98 13.51
CA TRP A 39 8.08 16.36 14.48
C TRP A 39 9.54 16.34 14.00
N LEU A 40 9.76 16.13 12.70
CA LEU A 40 11.10 15.98 12.14
C LEU A 40 11.57 17.23 11.38
N GLY A 41 10.70 18.22 11.15
CA GLY A 41 11.06 19.48 10.50
C GLY A 41 11.46 19.33 9.03
N PHE A 42 11.08 18.23 8.36
CA PHE A 42 11.45 17.99 6.98
C PHE A 42 10.65 18.84 5.99
N ASP A 43 11.29 19.27 4.91
CA ASP A 43 10.65 19.97 3.81
C ASP A 43 9.50 19.14 3.21
N ALA A 44 8.48 19.80 2.64
CA ALA A 44 7.30 19.16 2.06
C ALA A 44 7.70 18.10 1.01
N LYS A 45 8.75 18.37 0.22
CA LYS A 45 9.25 17.43 -0.77
C LYS A 45 9.80 16.16 -0.11
N MET A 46 10.59 16.30 0.95
CA MET A 46 11.20 15.17 1.65
C MET A 46 10.17 14.35 2.45
N SER A 47 9.21 15.03 3.08
CA SER A 47 8.09 14.41 3.80
C SER A 47 7.20 13.58 2.89
N PHE A 48 6.98 14.02 1.64
CA PHE A 48 6.26 13.24 0.63
C PHE A 48 6.99 11.93 0.29
N TRP A 49 8.30 12.00 0.01
CA TRP A 49 9.10 10.81 -0.29
C TRP A 49 9.18 9.83 0.88
N LEU A 50 9.35 10.34 2.10
CA LEU A 50 9.34 9.53 3.32
C LEU A 50 8.00 8.85 3.55
N GLY A 51 6.88 9.56 3.35
CA GLY A 51 5.55 8.97 3.47
C GLY A 51 5.28 7.85 2.47
N LEU A 52 5.71 8.01 1.21
CA LEU A 52 5.63 6.95 0.21
C LEU A 52 6.43 5.70 0.64
N LEU A 53 7.64 5.92 1.16
CA LEU A 53 8.50 4.84 1.62
C LEU A 53 7.86 4.09 2.81
N THR A 54 7.36 4.81 3.81
CA THR A 54 6.64 4.23 4.96
C THR A 54 5.40 3.45 4.53
N MET A 55 4.68 3.93 3.53
CA MET A 55 3.53 3.22 2.97
C MET A 55 3.95 1.89 2.33
N ILE A 56 5.02 1.87 1.53
CA ILE A 56 5.53 0.64 0.89
C ILE A 56 5.92 -0.39 1.96
N PHE A 57 6.63 0.01 3.01
CA PHE A 57 7.01 -0.89 4.09
C PHE A 57 5.82 -1.33 4.96
N GLY A 58 4.88 -0.43 5.25
CA GLY A 58 3.67 -0.72 6.01
C GLY A 58 2.76 -1.72 5.30
N PHE A 59 2.40 -1.45 4.04
CA PHE A 59 1.62 -2.39 3.24
C PHE A 59 2.39 -3.66 2.90
N GLY A 60 3.68 -3.56 2.57
CA GLY A 60 4.53 -4.72 2.29
C GLY A 60 4.60 -5.69 3.46
N SER A 61 4.79 -5.18 4.68
CA SER A 61 4.79 -6.01 5.90
C SER A 61 3.43 -6.64 6.18
N GLY A 62 2.33 -5.92 5.94
CA GLY A 62 0.96 -6.43 6.03
C GLY A 62 0.71 -7.57 5.05
N THR A 63 1.09 -7.41 3.77
CA THR A 63 0.95 -8.44 2.74
C THR A 63 1.82 -9.65 3.04
N LEU A 64 3.08 -9.46 3.44
CA LEU A 64 3.96 -10.55 3.86
C LEU A 64 3.38 -11.32 5.06
N ARG A 65 2.78 -10.61 6.03
CA ARG A 65 2.15 -11.26 7.19
C ARG A 65 0.90 -12.05 6.80
N ASN A 66 0.07 -11.51 5.90
CA ASN A 66 -1.09 -12.22 5.35
C ASN A 66 -0.69 -13.48 4.60
N LEU A 67 0.39 -13.42 3.80
CA LEU A 67 0.98 -14.59 3.14
C LEU A 67 1.49 -15.62 4.18
N LYS A 68 2.18 -15.15 5.23
CA LYS A 68 2.71 -16.02 6.29
C LYS A 68 1.62 -16.68 7.13
N GLN A 69 0.48 -16.01 7.32
CA GLN A 69 -0.66 -16.51 8.09
C GLN A 69 -1.61 -17.41 7.28
N LYS A 70 -1.36 -17.63 5.97
CA LYS A 70 -2.21 -18.45 5.07
C LYS A 70 -3.70 -18.09 5.12
N THR A 71 -4.04 -16.84 5.44
CA THR A 71 -5.44 -16.38 5.46
C THR A 71 -5.97 -16.11 4.05
N ILE A 72 -5.07 -16.03 3.06
CA ILE A 72 -5.44 -15.99 1.64
C ILE A 72 -5.19 -17.39 1.10
N SER A 73 -6.27 -18.16 0.96
CA SER A 73 -6.32 -19.45 0.26
C SER A 73 -6.64 -19.27 -1.22
#